data_AF-A0A7V2RUI2-F1
#
_entry.id   AF-A0A7V2RUI2-F1
#
_cell.length_a   1.000
_cell.length_b   1.000
_cell.length_c   1.000
_cell.angle_alpha   90.00
_cell.angle_beta   90.00
_cell.angle_gamma   90.00
#
_symmetry.space_group_name_H-M   'P 1'
#
loop_
_entity.id
_entity.type
_entity.pdbx_description
1 polymer ?
#
loop_
_entity_poly.entity_id
_entity_poly.type
_entity_poly.pdbx_seq_one_letter_code
_entity_poly.pdbx_strand_id
1 'polypeptide(L)' 'MRARWSLLLLLLLLLAACTGVAPETLAPPEVRLVDLLPARVGLLEQELEAKLRIVNPNTVPLEACGIRVTL' A
#
# COMPACT_ATOMS: atom_id res chain seq x y z
N MET A 1 24.54 40.91 -14.87
CA MET A 1 23.48 40.58 -13.88
C MET A 1 22.47 39.55 -14.39
N ARG A 2 22.00 39.60 -15.65
CA ARG A 2 20.98 38.69 -16.22
C ARG A 2 21.34 37.19 -16.17
N ALA A 3 22.59 36.82 -16.43
CA ALA A 3 23.04 35.42 -16.39
C ALA A 3 22.94 34.75 -15.01
N ARG A 4 23.03 35.52 -13.91
CA ARG A 4 22.91 34.98 -12.54
C ARG A 4 21.47 34.56 -12.24
N TRP A 5 20.49 35.24 -12.82
CA TRP A 5 19.08 34.91 -12.68
C TRP A 5 18.70 33.67 -13.51
N SER A 6 19.24 33.55 -14.71
CA SER A 6 19.06 32.36 -15.55
C SER A 6 19.61 31.09 -14.88
N LEU A 7 20.78 31.19 -14.23
CA LEU A 7 21.37 30.08 -13.49
C LEU A 7 20.53 29.68 -12.28
N LEU A 8 20.01 30.66 -11.55
CA LEU A 8 19.14 30.42 -10.39
C LEU A 8 17.84 29.72 -10.81
N LEU A 9 17.25 30.13 -11.93
CA LEU A 9 16.03 29.54 -12.46
C LEU A 9 16.24 28.08 -12.88
N LEU A 10 17.37 27.80 -13.55
CA LEU A 10 17.76 26.45 -13.94
C LEU A 10 17.95 25.53 -12.72
N LEU A 11 18.59 26.04 -11.67
CA LEU A 11 18.80 25.29 -10.43
C LEU A 11 17.48 24.93 -9.73
N LEU A 12 16.49 25.84 -9.74
CA LEU A 12 15.17 25.60 -9.18
C LEU A 12 14.38 24.55 -9.97
N LEU A 13 14.49 24.58 -11.31
CA LEU A 13 13.89 23.56 -12.19
C LEU A 13 14.50 22.17 -11.97
N LEU A 14 15.82 22.09 -11.77
CA LEU A 14 16.52 20.84 -11.43
C LEU A 14 16.12 20.31 -10.05
N LEU A 15 15.88 21.18 -9.06
CA LEU A 15 15.40 20.77 -7.73
C LEU A 15 13.97 20.21 -7.76
N ALA A 16 13.10 20.77 -8.61
CA ALA A 16 11.71 20.28 -8.75
C ALA A 16 11.63 18.86 -9.35
N ALA A 17 12.62 18.47 -10.17
CA ALA A 17 12.70 17.11 -10.71
C ALA A 17 12.99 16.06 -9.62
N CYS A 18 13.63 16.45 -8.51
CA CYS A 18 13.89 15.56 -7.38
C CYS A 18 12.68 15.39 -6.44
N THR A 19 11.68 16.28 -6.51
CA THR A 19 10.46 16.20 -5.67
C THR A 19 9.25 15.65 -6.43
N GLY A 20 9.38 15.39 -7.74
CA GLY A 20 8.30 14.96 -8.63
C GLY A 20 7.88 13.49 -8.50
N VAL A 21 8.56 12.70 -7.66
CA VAL A 21 8.18 11.31 -7.36
C VAL A 21 7.47 11.28 -6.02
N ALA A 22 6.31 11.92 -5.94
CA ALA A 22 5.34 11.51 -4.93
C ALA A 22 4.99 10.05 -5.28
N PRO A 23 5.18 9.07 -4.38
CA PRO A 23 4.70 7.71 -4.65
C PRO A 23 3.23 7.82 -4.99
N GLU A 24 2.81 7.18 -6.10
CA GLU A 24 1.39 7.01 -6.40
C GLU A 24 0.73 6.56 -5.10
N THR A 25 -0.22 7.34 -4.61
CA THR A 25 -0.99 6.96 -3.44
C THR A 25 -1.82 5.76 -3.85
N LEU A 26 -1.27 4.56 -3.61
CA LEU A 26 -1.95 3.31 -3.88
C LEU A 26 -3.24 3.29 -3.08
N ALA A 27 -4.34 3.01 -3.76
CA ALA A 27 -5.60 2.79 -3.11
C ALA A 27 -5.52 1.52 -2.26
N PRO A 28 -6.08 1.52 -1.04
CA PRO A 28 -6.08 0.33 -0.19
C PRO A 28 -6.85 -0.81 -0.88
N PRO A 29 -6.42 -2.07 -0.71
CA PRO A 29 -7.17 -3.20 -1.23
C PRO A 29 -8.51 -3.35 -0.50
N GLU A 30 -9.55 -3.74 -1.24
CA GLU A 30 -10.80 -4.17 -0.61
C GLU A 30 -10.65 -5.58 -0.09
N VAL A 31 -10.95 -5.80 1.19
CA VAL A 31 -10.89 -7.12 1.83
C VAL A 31 -12.28 -7.50 2.31
N ARG A 32 -12.74 -8.69 1.92
CA ARG A 32 -14.04 -9.24 2.33
C ARG A 32 -13.85 -10.63 2.91
N LEU A 33 -14.47 -10.88 4.07
CA LEU A 33 -14.58 -12.23 4.62
C LEU A 33 -15.61 -13.00 3.78
N VAL A 34 -15.18 -14.10 3.18
CA VAL A 34 -16.03 -14.98 2.38
C VAL A 34 -16.59 -16.09 3.24
N ASP A 35 -15.76 -16.67 4.09
CA ASP A 35 -16.14 -17.78 4.95
C ASP A 35 -15.26 -17.81 6.20
N LEU A 36 -15.80 -18.37 7.29
CA LEU A 36 -15.10 -18.59 8.55
C LEU A 36 -15.59 -19.90 9.16
N LEU A 37 -14.71 -20.89 9.19
CA LEU A 37 -15.05 -22.25 9.63
C LEU A 37 -14.14 -22.69 10.77
N PRO A 38 -14.63 -23.49 11.73
CA PRO A 38 -13.77 -24.15 12.71
C PRO A 38 -12.92 -25.21 12.01
N ALA A 39 -11.60 -25.05 12.06
CA ALA A 39 -10.65 -26.03 11.54
C ALA A 39 -10.34 -27.10 12.62
N ARG A 40 -10.10 -26.65 13.85
CA ARG A 40 -9.85 -27.51 15.01
C ARG A 40 -10.34 -26.84 16.28
N VAL A 41 -11.00 -27.59 17.15
CA VAL A 41 -11.43 -27.12 18.47
C VAL A 41 -10.72 -27.93 19.54
N GLY A 42 -9.82 -27.27 20.26
CA GLY A 42 -9.20 -27.79 21.48
C GLY A 42 -9.83 -27.20 22.74
N LEU A 43 -9.36 -27.65 23.91
CA LEU A 43 -9.86 -27.15 25.20
C LEU A 43 -9.45 -25.70 25.48
N LEU A 44 -8.27 -25.27 25.00
CA LEU A 44 -7.68 -23.95 25.27
C LEU A 44 -7.36 -23.16 23.99
N GLU A 45 -7.47 -23.79 22.83
CA GLU A 45 -7.17 -23.18 21.55
C GLU A 45 -8.25 -23.55 20.53
N GLN A 46 -8.63 -22.57 19.72
CA GLN A 46 -9.55 -22.73 18.61
C GLN A 46 -8.86 -22.28 17.35
N GLU A 47 -8.72 -23.19 16.41
CA GLU A 47 -8.19 -22.93 15.09
C GLU A 47 -9.36 -22.67 14.15
N LEU A 48 -9.31 -21.52 13.48
CA LEU A 48 -10.33 -21.07 12.54
C LEU A 48 -9.69 -20.95 11.15
N GLU A 49 -10.33 -21.51 10.14
CA GLU A 49 -9.98 -21.25 8.76
C GLU A 49 -10.79 -20.05 8.26
N ALA A 50 -10.10 -18.98 7.91
CA ALA A 50 -10.71 -17.76 7.36
C ALA A 50 -10.42 -17.66 5.86
N LYS A 51 -11.49 -17.65 5.05
CA LYS A 51 -11.37 -17.41 3.61
C LYS A 51 -11.60 -15.94 3.30
N LEU A 52 -10.56 -15.27 2.84
CA LEU A 52 -10.61 -13.84 2.50
C LEU A 52 -10.58 -13.65 0.98
N ARG A 53 -11.39 -12.72 0.49
CA ARG A 53 -11.29 -12.19 -0.87
C ARG A 53 -10.66 -10.81 -0.81
N ILE A 54 -9.52 -10.67 -1.47
CA ILE A 54 -8.76 -9.43 -1.57
C ILE A 54 -8.86 -8.94 -3.02
N VAL A 55 -9.30 -7.70 -3.22
CA VAL A 55 -9.37 -7.06 -4.53
C VAL A 55 -8.41 -5.89 -4.54
N ASN A 56 -7.42 -5.93 -5.43
CA ASN A 56 -6.49 -4.83 -5.67
C ASN A 56 -7.10 -3.87 -6.70
N PRO A 57 -7.48 -2.64 -6.31
CA PRO A 57 -8.02 -1.65 -7.25
C PRO A 57 -6.92 -0.95 -8.07
N ASN A 58 -5.64 -1.16 -7.76
CA ASN A 58 -4.52 -0.51 -8.43
C ASN A 58 -4.11 -1.25 -9.71
N THR A 59 -3.49 -0.52 -10.64
CA THR A 59 -2.94 -1.05 -11.89
C THR A 59 -1.59 -1.77 -11.69
N VAL A 60 -1.00 -1.63 -10.52
CA VAL A 60 0.26 -2.28 -10.13
C VAL A 60 0.02 -3.37 -9.08
N PRO A 61 0.83 -4.44 -9.05
CA PRO A 61 0.76 -5.45 -8.00
C PRO A 61 1.03 -4.84 -6.62
N LEU A 62 0.26 -5.27 -5.62
CA LEU A 62 0.53 -4.98 -4.21
C LEU A 62 1.30 -6.16 -3.60
N GLU A 63 2.37 -5.87 -2.86
CA GLU A 63 3.05 -6.87 -2.03
C GLU A 63 2.37 -7.00 -0.66
N ALA A 64 2.12 -8.23 -0.23
CA ALA A 64 1.50 -8.51 1.06
C ALA A 64 2.57 -8.74 2.13
N CYS A 65 2.65 -7.84 3.13
CA CYS A 65 3.62 -7.93 4.22
C CYS A 65 3.11 -8.67 5.47
N GLY A 66 1.82 -9.01 5.52
CA GLY A 66 1.20 -9.71 6.65
C GLY A 66 -0.28 -9.37 6.82
N ILE A 67 -0.90 -9.95 7.85
CA ILE A 67 -2.30 -9.70 8.20
C ILE A 67 -2.43 -9.48 9.71
N ARG A 68 -3.23 -8.49 10.10
CA ARG A 68 -3.65 -8.27 11.49
C ARG A 68 -5.14 -8.60 11.57
N VAL A 69 -5.48 -9.53 12.45
CA VAL A 69 -6.85 -10.00 12.64
C VAL A 69 -7.31 -9.62 14.04
N THR A 70 -8.58 -9.24 14.16
CA THR A 70 -9.27 -9.05 15.45
C THR A 70 -10.59 -9.80 15.32
N LEU A 71 -10.79 -10.76 16.24
CA LEU A 71 -11.97 -11.61 16.32
C LEU A 71 -12.83 -11.16 17.50
#